data_AF-A0A7C4E519-F1
#
_entry.id   AF-A0A7C4E519-F1
#
_cell.length_a   1.000
_cell.length_b   1.000
_cell.length_c   1.000
_cell.angle_alpha   90.00
_cell.angle_beta   90.00
_cell.angle_gamma   90.00
#
_symmetry.space_group_name_H-M   'P 1'
#
loop_
_entity.id
_entity.type
_entity.pdbx_description
1 polymer ?
#
loop_
_entity_poly.entity_id
_entity_poly.type
_entity_poly.pdbx_seq_one_letter_code
_entity_poly.pdbx_strand_id
1 'polypeptide(L)'
;MPGGRGGNVGAPAPVQLVRKGRGATSRLAHRFEKWARESDRDALDAARAEADLDREPPPLATEVSFEDARSLLAYNESPDLGFDRSINPYRGCEHGCPYCYARPTHSYLNLSPGLDFETRLVAKRNAAEVLQRELAAPGYRPAPVNIGSATDAYQPIERELKITRRVLEVLTR
;
A
#
# COMPACT_ATOMS: atom_id res chain seq x y z
N MET A 1 -34.66 -17.90 -43.44
CA MET A 1 -33.70 -16.81 -43.15
C MET A 1 -33.90 -16.31 -41.72
N PRO A 2 -33.28 -16.90 -40.67
CA PRO A 2 -33.17 -16.24 -39.37
C PRO A 2 -31.87 -15.42 -39.36
N GLY A 3 -31.88 -14.12 -39.09
CA GLY A 3 -31.97 -13.61 -37.73
C GLY A 3 -30.56 -13.30 -37.20
N GLY A 4 -29.92 -12.26 -37.76
CA GLY A 4 -28.59 -11.81 -37.35
C GLY A 4 -28.62 -11.27 -35.92
N ARG A 5 -27.92 -11.95 -35.02
CA ARG A 5 -27.70 -11.51 -33.64
C ARG A 5 -26.89 -10.21 -33.66
N GLY A 6 -27.51 -9.12 -33.23
CA GLY A 6 -26.85 -7.85 -32.98
C GLY A 6 -25.71 -8.06 -31.98
N GLY A 7 -24.49 -7.78 -32.43
CA GLY A 7 -23.31 -7.77 -31.58
C GLY A 7 -23.50 -6.74 -30.49
N ASN A 8 -23.45 -7.20 -29.25
CA ASN A 8 -23.38 -6.35 -28.07
C ASN A 8 -22.13 -5.49 -28.19
N VAL A 9 -22.31 -4.19 -28.51
CA VAL A 9 -21.21 -3.22 -28.51
C VAL A 9 -20.83 -3.05 -27.05
N GLY A 10 -19.81 -3.81 -26.64
CA GLY A 10 -19.31 -3.82 -25.27
C GLY A 10 -19.06 -2.40 -24.79
N ALA A 11 -19.63 -2.07 -23.63
CA ALA A 11 -19.46 -0.79 -22.98
C ALA A 11 -17.97 -0.40 -22.93
N PRO A 12 -17.62 0.88 -23.15
CA PRO A 12 -16.23 1.31 -23.11
C PRO A 12 -15.60 1.00 -21.74
N ALA A 13 -14.34 0.56 -21.76
CA ALA A 13 -13.52 0.30 -20.57
C ALA A 13 -13.54 1.50 -19.59
N PRO A 14 -13.36 1.28 -18.27
CA PRO A 14 -13.44 2.34 -17.26
C PRO A 14 -12.52 3.51 -17.59
N VAL A 15 -13.08 4.74 -17.54
CA VAL A 15 -12.30 5.98 -17.52
C VAL A 15 -11.62 6.05 -16.17
N GLN A 16 -10.43 5.45 -16.10
CA GLN A 16 -9.57 5.57 -14.94
C GLN A 16 -8.96 6.97 -14.97
N LEU A 17 -9.35 7.82 -14.02
CA LEU A 17 -8.72 9.12 -13.83
C LEU A 17 -7.25 8.91 -13.49
N VAL A 18 -6.37 9.07 -14.49
CA VAL A 18 -4.93 9.03 -14.31
C VAL A 18 -4.54 10.21 -13.44
N ARG A 19 -4.14 9.93 -12.20
CA ARG A 19 -3.67 10.95 -11.25
C ARG A 19 -2.16 11.07 -11.37
N LYS A 20 -1.68 12.28 -11.67
CA LYS A 20 -0.24 12.56 -11.75
C LYS A 20 0.45 12.22 -10.41
N GLY A 21 1.59 11.53 -10.49
CA GLY A 21 2.37 11.14 -9.30
C GLY A 21 1.82 9.96 -8.50
N ARG A 22 0.89 9.18 -9.09
CA ARG A 22 0.28 7.99 -8.49
C ARG A 22 0.40 6.83 -9.45
N GLY A 23 0.76 5.65 -8.95
CA GLY A 23 0.90 4.47 -9.80
C GLY A 23 -0.37 3.64 -9.87
N ALA A 24 -1.21 3.63 -8.83
CA ALA A 24 -2.57 3.12 -8.98
C ALA A 24 -3.49 4.17 -9.61
N THR A 25 -4.22 3.74 -10.62
CA THR A 25 -5.25 4.54 -11.30
C THR A 25 -6.65 4.30 -10.73
N SER A 26 -6.81 3.32 -9.83
CA SER A 26 -8.12 2.94 -9.28
C SER A 26 -8.06 2.48 -7.81
N ARG A 27 -9.20 2.61 -7.14
CA ARG A 27 -9.44 2.07 -5.81
C ARG A 27 -10.04 0.68 -5.95
N LEU A 28 -9.17 -0.33 -6.00
CA LEU A 28 -9.58 -1.73 -6.02
C LEU A 28 -10.26 -2.11 -4.70
N ALA A 29 -11.35 -2.86 -4.75
CA ALA A 29 -11.93 -3.46 -3.55
C ALA A 29 -10.88 -4.35 -2.87
N HIS A 30 -10.79 -4.28 -1.55
CA HIS A 30 -9.83 -5.09 -0.82
C HIS A 30 -10.29 -6.54 -0.70
N ARG A 31 -9.37 -7.48 -0.47
CA ARG A 31 -9.62 -8.93 -0.52
C ARG A 31 -10.79 -9.44 0.35
N PHE A 32 -11.11 -8.72 1.43
CA PHE A 32 -12.14 -9.12 2.41
C PHE A 32 -13.43 -8.31 2.28
N GLU A 33 -13.51 -7.41 1.31
CA GLU A 33 -14.70 -6.62 1.02
C GLU A 33 -15.81 -7.54 0.49
N LYS A 34 -17.00 -7.49 1.10
CA LYS A 34 -18.17 -8.27 0.65
C LYS A 34 -18.98 -7.56 -0.43
N TRP A 35 -18.89 -6.24 -0.46
CA TRP A 35 -19.70 -5.39 -1.33
C TRP A 35 -18.79 -4.55 -2.22
N ALA A 36 -18.75 -4.85 -3.51
CA ALA A 36 -18.14 -3.98 -4.49
C ALA A 36 -19.16 -2.92 -4.94
N ARG A 37 -18.69 -1.69 -5.14
CA ARG A 37 -19.46 -0.63 -5.79
C ARG A 37 -18.84 -0.36 -7.15
N GLU A 38 -19.67 -0.33 -8.17
CA GLU A 38 -19.30 0.07 -9.51
C GLU A 38 -20.20 1.24 -9.91
N SER A 39 -19.64 2.20 -10.65
CA SER A 39 -20.45 3.26 -11.26
C SER A 39 -21.29 2.63 -12.38
N ASP A 40 -22.59 2.90 -12.37
CA ASP A 40 -23.52 2.47 -13.40
C ASP A 40 -23.37 3.30 -14.69
N ARG A 41 -22.61 4.40 -14.63
CA ARG A 41 -22.28 5.30 -15.75
C ARG A 41 -23.53 5.80 -16.47
N ASP A 42 -24.54 6.12 -15.67
CA ASP A 42 -25.75 6.72 -16.18
C ASP A 42 -25.50 8.14 -16.75
N ALA A 43 -26.55 8.76 -17.27
CA ALA A 43 -26.46 10.11 -17.84
C ALA A 43 -26.02 11.16 -16.79
N LEU A 44 -26.23 10.90 -15.50
CA LEU A 44 -25.81 11.79 -14.42
C LEU A 44 -24.30 11.67 -14.17
N ASP A 45 -23.74 10.46 -14.21
CA ASP A 45 -22.30 10.21 -14.16
C ASP A 45 -21.58 10.83 -15.37
N ALA A 46 -22.18 10.73 -16.56
CA ALA A 46 -21.66 11.37 -17.77
C ALA A 46 -21.68 12.90 -17.66
N ALA A 47 -22.81 13.48 -17.23
CA ALA A 47 -22.94 14.92 -17.04
C ALA A 47 -21.98 15.48 -15.97
N ARG A 48 -21.70 14.71 -14.91
CA ARG A 48 -20.67 15.05 -13.90
C ARG A 48 -19.27 15.01 -14.49
N ALA A 49 -18.94 13.99 -15.26
CA ALA A 49 -17.64 13.89 -15.93
C ALA A 49 -17.44 15.03 -16.93
N GLU A 50 -18.48 15.38 -17.71
CA GLU A 50 -18.49 16.49 -18.66
C GLU A 50 -18.31 17.86 -17.97
N ALA A 51 -18.99 18.08 -16.84
CA ALA A 51 -18.85 19.31 -16.07
C ALA A 51 -17.44 19.50 -15.45
N ASP A 52 -16.69 18.41 -15.27
CA ASP A 52 -15.36 18.40 -14.67
C ASP A 52 -14.21 18.20 -15.69
N LEU A 53 -14.48 18.17 -17.01
CA LEU A 53 -13.47 17.89 -18.05
C LEU A 53 -12.25 18.83 -18.01
N ASP A 54 -12.48 20.10 -17.69
CA ASP A 54 -11.42 21.12 -17.63
C ASP A 54 -10.85 21.31 -16.22
N ARG A 55 -11.38 20.58 -15.22
CA ARG A 55 -10.99 20.73 -13.82
C ARG A 55 -9.97 19.68 -13.44
N GLU A 56 -8.70 20.09 -13.28
CA GLU A 56 -7.70 19.20 -12.72
C GLU A 56 -8.09 18.83 -11.27
N PRO A 57 -8.24 17.54 -10.94
CA PRO A 57 -8.62 17.13 -9.59
C PRO A 57 -7.52 17.54 -8.59
N PRO A 58 -7.88 17.94 -7.36
CA PRO A 58 -6.88 18.27 -6.36
C PRO A 58 -5.94 17.08 -6.12
N PRO A 59 -4.66 17.34 -5.83
CA PRO A 59 -3.70 16.28 -5.53
C PRO A 59 -4.21 15.49 -4.31
N LEU A 60 -4.20 14.16 -4.42
CA LEU A 60 -4.51 13.29 -3.28
C LEU A 60 -3.38 13.38 -2.27
N ALA A 61 -3.65 13.99 -1.12
CA ALA A 61 -2.72 14.03 -0.01
C ALA A 61 -2.48 12.62 0.54
N THR A 62 -1.24 12.38 0.96
CA THR A 62 -0.89 11.17 1.71
C THR A 62 -1.32 11.37 3.17
N GLU A 63 -2.13 10.45 3.69
CA GLU A 63 -2.53 10.37 5.09
C GLU A 63 -1.63 9.36 5.81
N VAL A 64 -1.11 9.73 6.97
CA VAL A 64 -0.27 8.86 7.80
C VAL A 64 -0.95 8.65 9.14
N SER A 65 -1.23 7.39 9.45
CA SER A 65 -1.68 6.98 10.78
C SER A 65 -0.54 6.33 11.56
N PHE A 66 -0.61 6.35 12.90
CA PHE A 66 0.40 5.74 13.75
C PHE A 66 -0.11 4.44 14.36
N GLU A 67 0.76 3.41 14.37
CA GLU A 67 0.53 2.13 15.02
C GLU A 67 1.61 1.90 16.08
N ASP A 68 1.19 1.38 17.24
CA ASP A 68 2.11 0.76 18.19
C ASP A 68 2.22 -0.73 17.88
N ALA A 69 3.36 -1.11 17.30
CA ALA A 69 3.64 -2.49 16.94
C ALA A 69 3.82 -3.34 18.20
N ARG A 70 3.26 -4.55 18.17
CA ARG A 70 3.52 -5.57 19.22
C ARG A 70 4.86 -6.28 19.01
N SER A 71 5.22 -6.47 17.75
CA SER A 71 6.44 -7.11 17.28
C SER A 71 6.94 -6.38 16.04
N LEU A 72 8.25 -6.25 15.87
CA LEU A 72 8.85 -5.61 14.70
C LEU A 72 9.48 -6.64 13.76
N LEU A 73 10.10 -7.69 14.30
CA LEU A 73 10.67 -8.79 13.54
C LEU A 73 9.57 -9.71 12.99
N ALA A 74 9.43 -9.73 11.67
CA ALA A 74 8.59 -10.70 10.96
C ALA A 74 9.47 -11.82 10.38
N TYR A 75 9.09 -13.07 10.64
CA TYR A 75 9.85 -14.25 10.21
C TYR A 75 9.24 -14.90 8.96
N ASN A 76 10.10 -15.57 8.19
CA ASN A 76 9.72 -16.36 7.03
C ASN A 76 10.58 -17.64 6.98
N GLU A 77 10.05 -18.68 6.34
CA GLU A 77 10.69 -20.00 6.22
C GLU A 77 11.03 -20.34 4.76
N SER A 78 11.15 -19.31 3.89
CA SER A 78 11.42 -19.55 2.47
C SER A 78 12.85 -20.04 2.28
N PRO A 79 13.06 -21.20 1.62
CA PRO A 79 14.40 -21.69 1.33
C PRO A 79 15.12 -20.84 0.27
N ASP A 80 14.38 -20.00 -0.47
CA ASP A 80 14.90 -19.18 -1.56
C ASP A 80 15.45 -17.82 -1.09
N LEU A 81 15.21 -17.46 0.17
CA LEU A 81 15.64 -16.19 0.76
C LEU A 81 16.86 -16.41 1.66
N GLY A 82 17.92 -15.63 1.43
CA GLY A 82 19.12 -15.62 2.28
C GLY A 82 18.93 -15.02 3.68
N PHE A 83 17.68 -14.73 4.06
CA PHE A 83 17.30 -14.18 5.36
C PHE A 83 15.96 -14.79 5.82
N ASP A 84 15.85 -15.06 7.11
CA ASP A 84 14.65 -15.61 7.73
C ASP A 84 13.80 -14.53 8.41
N ARG A 85 14.29 -13.30 8.51
CA ARG A 85 13.62 -12.21 9.24
C ARG A 85 13.70 -10.88 8.54
N SER A 86 12.65 -10.08 8.71
CA SER A 86 12.54 -8.76 8.12
C SER A 86 11.89 -7.75 9.06
N ILE A 87 12.16 -6.47 8.79
CA ILE A 87 11.59 -5.32 9.48
C ILE A 87 10.91 -4.43 8.44
N ASN A 88 9.66 -4.09 8.69
CA ASN A 88 8.90 -3.10 7.91
C ASN A 88 8.51 -1.95 8.83
N PRO A 89 9.20 -0.80 8.78
CA PRO A 89 8.92 0.37 9.63
C PRO A 89 7.55 1.00 9.33
N TYR A 90 7.07 0.82 8.11
CA TYR A 90 5.82 1.35 7.61
C TYR A 90 4.93 0.24 7.02
N ARG A 91 3.65 0.54 6.83
CA ARG A 91 2.75 -0.20 5.95
C ARG A 91 2.30 0.75 4.85
N GLY A 92 2.39 0.31 3.58
CA GLY A 92 2.16 1.17 2.43
C GLY A 92 3.44 1.84 1.97
N CYS A 93 3.41 2.49 0.80
CA CYS A 93 4.58 3.14 0.24
C CYS A 93 4.19 4.30 -0.68
N GLU A 94 4.69 5.50 -0.40
CA GLU A 94 4.43 6.71 -1.21
C GLU A 94 4.97 6.65 -2.64
N HIS A 95 5.97 5.79 -2.89
CA HIS A 95 6.49 5.58 -4.24
C HIS A 95 5.41 5.06 -5.20
N GLY A 96 4.42 4.33 -4.68
CA GLY A 96 3.22 3.95 -5.43
C GLY A 96 3.48 3.10 -6.66
N CYS A 97 4.58 2.34 -6.74
CA CYS A 97 4.90 1.57 -7.95
C CYS A 97 3.72 0.64 -8.34
N PRO A 98 3.20 0.72 -9.58
CA PRO A 98 2.01 -0.03 -9.99
C PRO A 98 2.21 -1.55 -9.93
N TYR A 99 3.44 -2.00 -10.12
CA TYR A 99 3.86 -3.40 -10.08
C TYR A 99 4.34 -3.87 -8.70
N CYS A 100 4.16 -3.07 -7.64
CA CYS A 100 4.66 -3.42 -6.31
C CYS A 100 3.94 -4.66 -5.76
N TYR A 101 4.72 -5.71 -5.48
CA TYR A 101 4.20 -6.97 -4.94
C TYR A 101 3.60 -6.83 -3.54
N ALA A 102 3.95 -5.77 -2.80
CA ALA A 102 3.48 -5.54 -1.44
C ALA A 102 2.07 -4.93 -1.40
N ARG A 103 1.52 -4.45 -2.52
CA ARG A 103 0.17 -3.85 -2.62
C ARG A 103 -0.94 -4.70 -1.97
N PRO A 104 -1.01 -6.02 -2.14
CA PRO A 104 -2.02 -6.86 -1.50
C PRO A 104 -1.99 -6.82 0.04
N THR A 105 -0.87 -6.45 0.66
CA THR A 105 -0.76 -6.39 2.13
C THR A 105 -1.72 -5.36 2.75
N HIS A 106 -2.07 -4.30 2.01
CA HIS A 106 -3.04 -3.29 2.46
C HIS A 106 -4.45 -3.83 2.63
N SER A 107 -4.79 -4.94 1.95
CA SER A 107 -6.09 -5.57 2.14
C SER A 107 -6.32 -6.07 3.57
N TYR A 108 -5.26 -6.44 4.29
CA TYR A 108 -5.34 -6.84 5.70
C TYR A 108 -5.62 -5.67 6.66
N LEU A 109 -5.55 -4.44 6.16
CA LEU A 109 -5.91 -3.23 6.89
C LEU A 109 -7.33 -2.76 6.53
N ASN A 110 -8.09 -3.54 5.75
CA ASN A 110 -9.34 -3.11 5.11
C ASN A 110 -9.15 -1.85 4.24
N LEU A 111 -7.96 -1.72 3.65
CA LEU A 111 -7.62 -0.65 2.74
C LEU A 111 -7.49 -1.21 1.32
N SER A 112 -7.81 -0.38 0.33
CA SER A 112 -7.62 -0.73 -1.06
C SER A 112 -6.16 -1.11 -1.32
N PRO A 113 -5.87 -2.27 -1.94
CA PRO A 113 -4.53 -2.56 -2.43
C PRO A 113 -4.16 -1.65 -3.62
N GLY A 114 -5.13 -0.89 -4.16
CA GLY A 114 -5.01 0.12 -5.20
C GLY A 114 -4.43 1.44 -4.68
N LEU A 115 -5.19 2.52 -4.82
CA LEU A 115 -4.82 3.87 -4.39
C LEU A 115 -4.48 3.99 -2.89
N ASP A 116 -5.15 3.24 -2.00
CA ASP A 116 -4.91 3.41 -0.57
C ASP A 116 -3.51 2.92 -0.14
N PHE A 117 -2.86 2.04 -0.91
CA PHE A 117 -1.48 1.58 -0.64
C PHE A 117 -0.46 2.72 -0.64
N GLU A 118 -0.67 3.72 -1.48
CA GLU A 118 0.26 4.84 -1.69
C GLU A 118 -0.25 6.16 -1.09
N THR A 119 -1.52 6.24 -0.72
CA THR A 119 -2.11 7.44 -0.09
C THR A 119 -2.44 7.26 1.39
N ARG A 120 -2.52 6.04 1.92
CA ARG A 120 -2.83 5.78 3.33
C ARG A 120 -1.76 4.90 3.96
N LEU A 121 -0.82 5.54 4.63
CA LEU A 121 0.30 4.88 5.28
C LEU A 121 0.02 4.62 6.75
N VAL A 122 0.68 3.60 7.28
CA VAL A 122 0.75 3.33 8.72
C VAL A 122 2.21 3.35 9.15
N ALA A 123 2.56 4.24 10.08
CA ALA A 123 3.89 4.36 10.64
C ALA A 123 3.99 3.70 12.01
N LYS A 124 4.95 2.79 12.20
CA LYS A 124 5.17 2.10 13.48
C LYS A 124 6.00 2.97 14.42
N ARG A 125 5.33 3.83 15.21
CA ARG A 125 5.99 4.89 15.98
C ARG A 125 6.95 4.38 17.07
N ASN A 126 6.68 3.19 17.60
CA ASN A 126 7.42 2.52 18.67
C ASN A 126 8.40 1.43 18.16
N ALA A 127 8.78 1.49 16.87
CA ALA A 127 9.55 0.43 16.23
C ALA A 127 10.89 0.17 16.95
N ALA A 128 11.63 1.22 17.30
CA ALA A 128 12.96 1.07 17.91
C ALA A 128 12.90 0.44 19.31
N GLU A 129 11.91 0.84 20.11
CA GLU A 129 11.68 0.33 21.46
C GLU A 129 11.30 -1.16 21.43
N VAL A 130 10.43 -1.54 20.50
CA VAL A 130 10.02 -2.93 20.29
C VAL A 130 11.21 -3.77 19.82
N LEU A 131 11.98 -3.27 18.86
CA LEU A 131 13.15 -3.97 18.33
C LEU A 131 14.19 -4.22 19.43
N GLN A 132 14.51 -3.20 20.22
CA GLN A 132 15.47 -3.33 21.32
C GLN A 132 15.05 -4.44 22.30
N ARG A 133 13.75 -4.51 22.63
CA ARG A 133 13.21 -5.58 23.48
C ARG A 133 13.32 -6.96 22.82
N GLU A 134 13.01 -7.06 21.53
CA GLU A 134 13.08 -8.33 20.78
C GLU A 134 14.52 -8.85 20.67
N LEU A 135 15.49 -7.97 20.40
CA LEU A 135 16.91 -8.33 20.32
C LEU A 135 17.51 -8.70 21.69
N ALA A 136 17.02 -8.11 22.78
CA ALA A 136 17.48 -8.39 24.14
C ALA A 136 16.88 -9.67 24.75
N ALA A 137 15.96 -10.36 24.05
CA ALA A 137 15.35 -11.57 24.56
C ALA A 137 16.40 -12.69 24.73
N PRO A 138 16.42 -13.46 25.85
CA PRO A 138 17.45 -14.48 26.10
C PRO A 138 17.58 -15.56 25.02
N GLY A 139 16.50 -15.82 24.28
CA GLY A 139 16.46 -16.79 23.18
C GLY A 139 16.80 -16.22 21.82
N TYR A 140 17.04 -14.90 21.69
CA TYR A 140 17.32 -14.28 20.41
C TYR A 140 18.68 -14.74 19.87
N ARG A 141 18.69 -15.19 18.61
CA ARG A 141 19.89 -15.58 17.87
C ARG A 141 20.12 -14.56 16.76
N PRO A 142 21.22 -13.78 16.76
CA PRO A 142 21.51 -12.84 15.68
C PRO A 142 21.59 -13.54 14.33
N ALA A 143 20.97 -12.93 13.32
CA ALA A 143 21.02 -13.36 11.92
C ALA A 143 20.77 -12.15 11.01
N PRO A 144 21.06 -12.23 9.70
CA PRO A 144 20.78 -11.15 8.75
C PRO A 144 19.31 -10.72 8.79
N VAL A 145 19.07 -9.40 8.81
CA VAL A 145 17.73 -8.81 8.83
C VAL A 145 17.50 -8.01 7.56
N ASN A 146 16.46 -8.32 6.81
CA ASN A 146 16.04 -7.51 5.67
C ASN A 146 15.16 -6.33 6.12
N ILE A 147 15.46 -5.10 5.71
CA ILE A 147 14.67 -3.92 6.07
C ILE A 147 13.93 -3.42 4.84
N GLY A 148 12.62 -3.22 4.95
CA GLY A 148 11.79 -2.74 3.85
C GLY A 148 11.41 -3.85 2.86
N SER A 149 11.02 -5.02 3.37
CA SER A 149 10.53 -6.10 2.51
C SER A 149 9.17 -5.76 1.89
N ALA A 150 8.21 -5.29 2.67
CA ALA A 150 6.84 -5.00 2.21
C ALA A 150 6.52 -3.49 2.14
N THR A 151 7.53 -2.64 2.26
CA THR A 151 7.44 -1.18 2.21
C THR A 151 8.81 -0.62 1.86
N ASP A 152 8.87 0.62 1.36
CA ASP A 152 10.16 1.30 1.25
C ASP A 152 10.54 1.94 2.59
N ALA A 153 11.73 1.62 3.10
CA ALA A 153 12.19 2.11 4.39
C ALA A 153 12.61 3.60 4.37
N TYR A 154 12.84 4.16 3.20
CA TYR A 154 13.28 5.54 2.98
C TYR A 154 12.32 6.34 2.09
N GLN A 155 11.03 5.99 2.12
CA GLN A 155 9.98 6.79 1.49
C GLN A 155 9.98 8.25 2.01
N PRO A 156 9.43 9.22 1.26
CA PRO A 156 9.49 10.65 1.59
C PRO A 156 9.19 11.00 3.06
N ILE A 157 8.18 10.38 3.68
CA ILE A 157 7.83 10.62 5.09
C ILE A 157 8.94 10.23 6.09
N GLU A 158 9.88 9.35 5.72
CA GLU A 158 11.03 8.99 6.58
C GLU A 158 11.93 10.20 6.87
N ARG A 159 11.97 11.21 5.98
CA ARG A 159 12.70 12.48 6.22
C ARG A 159 12.24 13.16 7.52
N GLU A 160 10.95 13.04 7.82
CA GLU A 160 10.30 13.65 8.98
C GLU A 160 10.30 12.69 10.18
N LEU A 161 9.86 11.44 9.99
CA LEU A 161 9.59 10.52 11.09
C LEU A 161 10.82 9.76 11.59
N LYS A 162 11.85 9.60 10.75
CA LYS A 162 13.14 8.98 11.09
C LYS A 162 12.98 7.62 11.82
N ILE A 163 12.00 6.81 11.43
CA ILE A 163 11.71 5.52 12.09
C ILE A 163 12.77 4.51 11.67
N THR A 164 13.07 4.42 10.38
CA THR A 164 14.14 3.57 9.86
C THR A 164 15.48 3.97 10.45
N ARG A 165 15.75 5.27 10.57
CA ARG A 165 16.95 5.77 11.25
C ARG A 165 17.07 5.24 12.69
N ARG A 166 16.02 5.34 13.51
CA ARG A 166 16.03 4.83 14.89
C ARG A 166 16.16 3.30 14.95
N VAL A 167 15.55 2.58 14.00
CA VAL A 167 15.73 1.12 13.86
C VAL A 167 17.21 0.78 13.60
N LEU A 168 17.86 1.48 12.68
CA LEU A 168 19.29 1.27 12.39
C LEU A 168 20.17 1.58 13.58
N GLU A 169 19.88 2.66 14.32
CA GLU A 169 20.62 2.99 15.55
C GLU A 169 20.53 1.90 16.62
N VAL A 170 19.46 1.10 16.65
CA VAL A 170 19.36 -0.08 17.52
C VAL A 170 20.21 -1.23 16.99
N LEU A 171 20.26 -1.43 15.66
CA LEU A 171 20.98 -2.53 15.02
C LEU A 171 22.51 -2.33 14.99
N THR A 172 23.00 -1.09 15.07
CA THR A 172 24.44 -0.77 15.04
C THR A 172 25.08 -0.59 16.43
N ARG A 173 24.33 -0.80 17.50
CA ARG A 173 24.85 -0.78 18.88
C ARG A 173 25.48 -2.11 19.24
#